data_AF-A0AAT9GMU9-F1
#
_entry.id   AF-A0AAT9GMU9-F1
#
_cell.length_a   1.000
_cell.length_b   1.000
_cell.length_c   1.000
_cell.angle_alpha   90.00
_cell.angle_beta   90.00
_cell.angle_gamma   90.00
#
_symmetry.space_group_name_H-M   'P 1'
#
loop_
_entity.id
_entity.type
_entity.pdbx_description
1 polymer ?
#
loop_
_entity_poly.entity_id
_entity_poly.type
_entity_poly.pdbx_seq_one_letter_code
_entity_poly.pdbx_strand_id
1 'polypeptide(L)' 'MSPKEKTRYKYGDMIIRERKGRYYVYKLENVNGEIRETYVGPLDKVVEAYEKLKMKVKGMSPFSATAGI' A
#
# COMPACT_ATOMS: atom_id res chain seq x y z
N MET A 1 1.64 -22.27 -26.07
CA MET A 1 1.28 -21.96 -24.67
C MET A 1 1.86 -20.59 -24.37
N SER A 2 1.07 -19.52 -24.56
CA SER A 2 1.59 -18.15 -24.44
C SER A 2 2.01 -17.89 -22.98
N PRO A 3 3.22 -17.36 -22.73
CA PRO A 3 3.62 -17.00 -21.38
C PRO A 3 2.68 -15.88 -20.94
N LYS A 4 1.73 -16.19 -20.06
CA LYS A 4 0.89 -15.19 -19.42
C LYS A 4 1.85 -14.29 -18.65
N GLU A 5 2.13 -13.11 -19.21
CA GLU A 5 2.90 -12.05 -18.59
C GLU A 5 2.44 -11.96 -17.12
N LYS A 6 3.39 -12.01 -16.19
CA LYS A 6 3.13 -12.00 -14.75
C LYS A 6 2.57 -10.63 -14.36
N THR A 7 1.30 -10.40 -14.65
CA THR A 7 0.48 -9.22 -14.31
C THR A 7 0.10 -9.19 -12.83
N ARG A 8 0.75 -10.04 -12.00
CA ARG A 8 0.47 -10.20 -10.57
C ARG A 8 1.80 -10.27 -9.81
N TYR A 9 2.04 -9.26 -8.99
CA TYR A 9 3.13 -9.22 -8.03
C TYR A 9 2.56 -9.47 -6.64
N LYS A 10 3.22 -10.30 -5.83
CA LYS A 10 2.82 -10.59 -4.45
C LYS A 10 3.99 -10.30 -3.51
N TYR A 11 3.73 -9.56 -2.45
CA TYR A 11 4.70 -9.28 -1.39
C TYR A 11 4.01 -9.44 -0.04
N GLY A 12 4.33 -10.52 0.70
CA GLY A 12 3.62 -10.88 1.92
C GLY A 12 2.12 -10.99 1.69
N ASP A 13 1.36 -10.21 2.44
CA ASP A 13 -0.09 -10.10 2.35
C ASP A 13 -0.57 -9.03 1.36
N MET A 14 0.31 -8.47 0.54
CA MET A 14 -0.07 -7.50 -0.50
C MET A 14 0.05 -8.11 -1.90
N ILE A 15 -0.87 -7.71 -2.77
CA ILE A 15 -0.88 -8.08 -4.17
C ILE A 15 -1.01 -6.82 -5.02
N ILE A 16 -0.19 -6.71 -6.05
CA ILE A 16 -0.32 -5.70 -7.09
C ILE A 16 -0.74 -6.39 -8.38
N ARG A 17 -1.79 -5.88 -9.02
CA ARG A 17 -2.27 -6.37 -10.30
C ARG A 17 -2.13 -5.30 -11.37
N GLU A 18 -1.58 -5.68 -12.51
CA GLU A 18 -1.59 -4.83 -13.69
C GLU A 18 -2.84 -5.09 -14.52
N ARG A 19 -3.54 -4.01 -14.90
CA ARG A 19 -4.67 -4.06 -15.83
C ARG A 19 -4.57 -2.88 -16.78
N LYS A 20 -4.37 -3.17 -18.07
CA LYS A 20 -4.27 -2.17 -19.14
C LYS A 20 -3.24 -1.06 -18.83
N GLY A 21 -2.06 -1.43 -18.33
CA GLY A 21 -0.99 -0.49 -17.96
C GLY A 21 -1.23 0.31 -16.67
N ARG A 22 -2.28 -0.01 -15.91
CA ARG A 22 -2.53 0.56 -14.57
C ARG A 22 -2.32 -0.49 -13.50
N TYR A 23 -1.71 -0.08 -12.39
CA TYR A 23 -1.42 -0.95 -11.26
C TYR A 23 -2.41 -0.72 -10.12
N TYR A 24 -2.94 -1.80 -9.57
CA TYR A 24 -3.94 -1.81 -8.52
C TYR A 24 -3.47 -2.65 -7.35
N VAL A 25 -3.63 -2.12 -6.13
CA VAL A 25 -3.14 -2.73 -4.90
C VAL A 25 -4.30 -3.41 -4.16
N TYR A 26 -4.05 -4.63 -3.72
CA TYR A 26 -4.94 -5.45 -2.91
C TYR A 26 -4.21 -5.94 -1.67
N LYS A 27 -4.95 -6.12 -0.58
CA LYS A 27 -4.47 -6.75 0.65
C LYS A 27 -5.16 -8.09 0.82
N LEU A 28 -4.40 -9.10 1.18
CA LEU A 28 -4.86 -10.41 1.59
C LEU A 28 -5.20 -10.32 3.07
N GLU A 29 -6.45 -10.55 3.41
CA GLU A 29 -6.94 -10.54 4.79
C GLU A 29 -7.54 -11.91 5.10
N ASN A 30 -7.12 -12.50 6.22
CA ASN A 30 -7.73 -13.73 6.70
C ASN A 30 -8.95 -13.35 7.55
N VAL A 31 -10.14 -13.59 7.02
CA VAL A 31 -11.39 -13.37 7.74
C VAL A 31 -12.00 -14.74 7.99
N ASN A 32 -12.00 -15.15 9.25
CA ASN A 32 -12.65 -16.38 9.70
C ASN A 32 -12.13 -17.67 9.01
N GLY A 33 -10.84 -17.72 8.69
CA GLY A 33 -10.20 -18.86 8.00
C GLY A 33 -10.18 -18.73 6.47
N GLU A 34 -10.90 -17.77 5.90
CA GLU A 34 -10.92 -17.51 4.46
C GLU A 34 -9.99 -16.36 4.09
N ILE A 35 -9.14 -16.58 3.07
CA ILE A 35 -8.28 -15.53 2.52
C ILE A 35 -9.10 -14.69 1.54
N ARG A 36 -9.32 -13.42 1.87
CA ARG A 36 -10.02 -12.44 1.03
C ARG A 36 -9.04 -11.42 0.46
N GLU A 37 -9.26 -11.04 -0.80
CA GLU A 37 -8.52 -9.98 -1.46
C GLU A 37 -9.30 -8.66 -1.35
N THR A 38 -8.90 -7.80 -0.41
CA THR A 38 -9.49 -6.48 -0.21
C THR A 38 -8.81 -5.47 -1.11
N TYR A 39 -9.59 -4.76 -1.93
CA TYR A 39 -9.06 -3.67 -2.76
C TYR A 39 -8.66 -2.47 -1.89
N VAL A 40 -7.42 -2.00 -2.05
CA VAL A 40 -6.88 -0.86 -1.31
C VAL A 40 -6.98 0.42 -2.15
N GLY A 41 -6.59 0.35 -3.42
CA GLY A 41 -6.54 1.52 -4.29
C GLY A 41 -5.61 1.35 -5.48
N PRO A 42 -5.55 2.34 -6.38
CA PRO A 42 -4.57 2.36 -7.46
C PRO A 42 -3.17 2.71 -6.90
N LEU A 43 -2.13 2.11 -7.48
CA LEU A 43 -0.76 2.16 -6.92
C LEU A 43 -0.21 3.59 -6.81
N ASP A 44 -0.48 4.45 -7.80
CA ASP A 44 -0.07 5.85 -7.80
C ASP A 44 -0.59 6.60 -6.57
N LYS A 45 -1.87 6.38 -6.21
CA LYS A 45 -2.48 7.03 -5.04
C LYS A 45 -1.93 6.49 -3.72
N VAL A 46 -1.63 5.19 -3.65
CA VAL A 46 -1.04 4.58 -2.45
C VAL A 46 0.36 5.13 -2.21
N VAL A 47 1.18 5.23 -3.27
CA VAL A 47 2.53 5.82 -3.18
C VAL A 47 2.45 7.30 -2.80
N GLU A 48 1.59 8.07 -3.44
CA GLU A 48 1.38 9.50 -3.13
C GLU A 48 0.99 9.70 -1.65
N ALA A 49 0.10 8.86 -1.11
CA ALA A 49 -0.30 8.90 0.28
C ALA A 49 0.87 8.58 1.23
N TYR A 50 1.69 7.58 0.91
CA TYR A 50 2.87 7.22 1.69
C TYR A 50 3.92 8.33 1.71
N GLU A 51 4.20 8.96 0.57
CA GLU A 51 5.13 10.09 0.50
C GLU A 51 4.67 11.27 1.34
N LYS A 52 3.38 11.63 1.27
CA LYS A 52 2.79 12.68 2.11
C LYS A 52 2.89 12.36 3.60
N LEU A 53 2.64 11.10 4.00
CA LEU A 53 2.82 10.66 5.38
C LEU A 53 4.28 10.79 5.82
N LYS A 54 5.22 10.35 4.98
CA LYS A 54 6.65 10.43 5.28
C LYS A 54 7.13 11.88 5.43
N MET A 55 6.62 12.81 4.62
CA MET A 55 6.90 14.25 4.76
C MET A 55 6.32 14.83 6.05
N LYS A 56 5.09 14.46 6.43
CA LYS A 56 4.50 14.88 7.71
C LYS A 56 5.31 14.37 8.90
N VAL A 57 5.77 13.13 8.86
CA VAL A 57 6.62 12.55 9.92
C VAL A 57 7.98 13.24 9.96
N LYS A 58 8.58 13.58 8.81
CA LYS A 58 9.88 14.27 8.77
C LYS A 58 9.81 15.71 9.31
N GLY A 59 8.63 16.34 9.31
CA GLY A 59 8.37 17.64 9.95
C GLY A 59 8.00 17.56 11.43
N MET A 60 7.79 16.36 11.98
CA MET A 60 7.43 16.14 13.37
C MET A 60 8.65 15.55 14.11
N SER A 61 9.53 16.41 14.62
CA SER A 61 10.49 16.01 15.64
C SER A 61 9.71 15.63 16.92
N PRO A 62 9.87 14.42 17.48
CA PRO A 62 9.17 14.01 18.71
C PRO A 62 9.71 14.71 19.98
N PHE A 63 10.62 15.68 19.84
CA PHE A 63 11.21 16.44 20.95
C PHE A 63 11.04 17.94 20.74
N SER A 64 9.85 18.47 21.05
CA SER A 64 9.71 19.76 21.76
C SER A 64 8.28 19.93 22.24
N ALA A 65 7.80 19.00 23.08
CA ALA A 65 6.90 19.42 24.14
C ALA A 65 7.78 20.06 25.23
N THR A 66 8.26 21.28 24.98
CA THR A 66 8.81 22.11 26.04
C THR A 66 7.68 22.44 26.98
N ALA A 67 7.83 21.99 28.22
CA ALA A 67 7.00 22.38 29.34
C ALA A 67 6.99 23.91 29.51
N GLY A 68 5.81 24.48 29.72
CA GLY A 68 5.53 25.90 29.91
C GLY A 68 4.16 26.16 29.30
N ILE A 69 3.10 26.45 30.06
CA ILE A 69 2.97 27.38 31.18
C ILE A 69 1.92 26.84 32.16
#